data_AF-A0A2H9SB96-F1
#
_entry.id   AF-A0A2H9SB96-F1
#
_cell.length_a   1.000
_cell.length_b   1.000
_cell.length_c   1.000
_cell.angle_alpha   90.00
_cell.angle_beta   90.00
_cell.angle_gamma   90.00
#
_symmetry.space_group_name_H-M   'P 1'
#
loop_
_entity.id
_entity.type
_entity.pdbx_description
1 polymer ?
#
loop_
_entity_poly.entity_id
_entity_poly.type
_entity_poly.pdbx_seq_one_letter_code
_entity_poly.pdbx_strand_id
1 'polypeptide(L)' 'MPEFKAVLFDLDNTLVDFYKLKGKCIGAAANAMVRAGLKKKPMQVIKELWDLYYEIGWEHQNVFQEYFQ' A
#
# COMPACT_ATOMS: atom_id res chain seq x y z
N MET A 1 39.00 -17.96 -4.23
CA MET A 1 37.68 -17.45 -3.78
C MET A 1 36.63 -18.38 -4.35
N PRO A 2 35.58 -18.78 -3.61
CA PRO A 2 34.53 -19.62 -4.18
C PRO A 2 33.80 -18.83 -5.26
N GLU A 3 33.54 -19.47 -6.40
CA GLU A 3 32.88 -18.87 -7.56
C GLU A 3 31.36 -19.05 -7.43
N PHE A 4 30.63 -17.96 -7.17
CA PHE A 4 29.17 -17.99 -7.09
C PHE A 4 28.58 -18.25 -8.48
N LYS A 5 27.73 -19.27 -8.60
CA LYS A 5 27.14 -19.70 -9.89
C LYS A 5 25.80 -19.02 -10.20
N ALA A 6 25.12 -18.51 -9.19
CA ALA A 6 23.86 -17.81 -9.33
C ALA A 6 23.62 -16.87 -8.13
N VAL A 7 22.75 -15.89 -8.31
CA VAL A 7 22.23 -15.03 -7.25
C VAL A 7 20.70 -15.08 -7.32
N LEU A 8 20.05 -15.38 -6.20
CA LEU A 8 18.59 -15.30 -6.07
C LEU A 8 18.23 -13.96 -5.44
N PHE A 9 17.26 -13.28 -6.04
CA PHE A 9 16.69 -12.05 -5.52
C PHE A 9 15.24 -12.28 -5.13
N ASP A 10 14.88 -11.73 -3.98
CA ASP A 10 13.50 -11.45 -3.66
C ASP A 10 13.00 -10.26 -4.51
N LEU A 11 11.68 -10.09 -4.63
CA LEU A 11 11.08 -9.01 -5.40
C LEU A 11 10.81 -7.79 -4.52
N ASP A 12 10.01 -7.96 -3.47
CA ASP A 12 9.43 -6.85 -2.73
C ASP A 12 10.41 -6.22 -1.76
N ASN A 13 10.64 -4.93 -1.95
CA ASN A 13 11.65 -4.12 -1.26
C ASN A 13 13.09 -4.66 -1.44
N THR A 14 13.32 -5.52 -2.43
CA THR A 14 14.65 -5.97 -2.88
C THR A 14 14.93 -5.48 -4.30
N LEU A 15 14.07 -5.81 -5.27
CA LEU A 15 14.14 -5.31 -6.64
C LEU A 15 13.13 -4.19 -6.91
N VAL A 16 12.04 -4.12 -6.14
CA VAL A 16 10.96 -3.15 -6.30
C VAL A 16 10.66 -2.47 -4.97
N ASP A 17 10.55 -1.14 -4.95
CA ASP A 17 10.10 -0.40 -3.77
C ASP A 17 8.56 -0.48 -3.63
N PHE A 18 8.11 -1.60 -3.06
CA PHE A 18 6.70 -1.91 -2.90
C PHE A 18 6.02 -0.98 -1.90
N TYR A 19 6.73 -0.60 -0.82
CA TYR A 19 6.21 0.35 0.16
C TYR A 19 5.84 1.69 -0.48
N LYS A 20 6.73 2.25 -1.30
CA LYS A 20 6.48 3.50 -2.02
C LYS A 20 5.38 3.36 -3.07
N LEU A 21 5.33 2.24 -3.78
CA LEU A 21 4.24 1.95 -4.72
C LEU A 21 2.89 1.94 -3.99
N LYS A 22 2.79 1.19 -2.89
CA LYS A 22 1.58 1.11 -2.07
C LYS A 22 1.15 2.49 -1.56
N GLY A 23 2.10 3.29 -1.07
CA GLY A 23 1.83 4.67 -0.64
C GLY A 23 1.26 5.56 -1.74
N LYS A 24 1.76 5.44 -2.98
CA LYS A 24 1.19 6.16 -4.14
C LYS A 24 -0.22 5.71 -4.46
N CYS A 25 -0.49 4.40 -4.42
CA CYS A 25 -1.83 3.85 -4.65
C CYS A 25 -2.83 4.33 -3.59
N ILE A 26 -2.45 4.30 -2.31
CA ILE A 26 -3.26 4.81 -1.19
C ILE A 26 -3.55 6.30 -1.38
N GLY A 27 -2.54 7.11 -1.73
CA GLY A 27 -2.74 8.53 -2.00
C GLY A 27 -3.68 8.81 -3.18
N ALA A 28 -3.56 8.04 -4.26
CA ALA A 28 -4.46 8.15 -5.42
C ALA A 28 -5.90 7.76 -5.06
N ALA A 29 -6.06 6.66 -4.31
CA ALA A 29 -7.36 6.16 -3.85
C ALA A 29 -8.04 7.18 -2.93
N ALA A 30 -7.33 7.70 -1.92
CA ALA A 30 -7.85 8.73 -1.01
C ALA A 30 -8.34 9.98 -1.77
N ASN A 31 -7.55 10.46 -2.73
CA ASN A 31 -7.96 11.59 -3.57
C ASN A 31 -9.17 11.25 -4.46
N ALA A 32 -9.29 10.02 -4.95
CA ALA A 32 -10.45 9.59 -5.72
C ALA A 32 -11.72 9.52 -4.87
N MET A 33 -11.63 8.93 -3.66
CA MET A 33 -12.75 8.82 -2.71
C MET A 33 -13.29 10.19 -2.30
N VAL A 34 -12.41 11.14 -1.95
CA VAL A 34 -12.83 12.50 -1.59
C VAL A 34 -13.48 13.22 -2.78
N ARG A 35 -12.93 13.08 -4.00
CA ARG A 35 -13.54 13.64 -5.21
C ARG A 35 -14.88 12.99 -5.56
N ALA A 36 -15.08 11.72 -5.19
CA ALA A 36 -16.33 11.00 -5.34
C ALA A 36 -17.39 11.36 -4.28
N GLY A 37 -17.07 12.24 -3.32
CA GLY A 37 -18.02 12.76 -2.34
C GLY A 37 -17.80 12.30 -0.90
N LEU A 38 -16.71 11.56 -0.61
CA LEU A 38 -16.35 11.23 0.77
C LEU A 38 -16.03 12.51 1.55
N LYS A 39 -16.79 12.79 2.61
CA LYS A 39 -16.71 14.01 3.43
C LYS A 39 -15.54 13.98 4.43
N LYS A 40 -14.32 13.73 3.95
CA LYS A 40 -13.08 13.72 4.72
C LYS A 40 -11.97 14.44 3.96
N LYS A 41 -10.89 14.84 4.64
CA LYS A 41 -9.69 15.33 3.96
C LYS A 41 -8.89 14.12 3.41
N PRO A 42 -8.26 14.20 2.23
CA PRO A 42 -7.47 13.09 1.69
C PRO A 42 -6.41 12.57 2.66
N MET A 43 -5.78 13.46 3.42
CA MET A 43 -4.77 13.08 4.42
C MET A 43 -5.32 12.23 5.57
N GLN A 44 -6.59 12.45 5.95
CA GLN A 44 -7.25 11.62 6.97
C GLN A 44 -7.49 10.22 6.40
N VAL A 45 -7.99 10.12 5.16
CA VAL A 45 -8.23 8.85 4.47
C VAL A 45 -6.92 8.07 4.28
N ILE A 46 -5.84 8.73 3.90
CA ILE A 46 -4.51 8.10 3.76
C ILE A 46 -4.06 7.48 5.09
N LYS A 47 -4.18 8.24 6.19
CA LYS A 47 -3.80 7.75 7.52
C LYS A 47 -4.65 6.53 7.91
N GLU A 48 -5.96 6.62 7.77
CA GLU A 48 -6.88 5.53 8.13
C GLU A 48 -6.64 4.27 7.28
N LEU A 49 -6.33 4.40 5.99
CA LEU A 49 -5.98 3.25 5.13
C LEU A 49 -4.65 2.60 5.55
N TRP A 50 -3.67 3.40 5.96
CA TRP A 50 -2.43 2.86 6.52
C TRP A 50 -2.68 2.14 7.84
N ASP A 51 -3.45 2.75 8.75
CA ASP A 51 -3.85 2.15 10.03
C ASP A 51 -4.56 0.80 9.78
N LEU A 52 -5.45 0.72 8.78
CA LEU A 52 -6.13 -0.51 8.40
C LEU A 52 -5.14 -1.57 7.88
N TYR A 53 -4.18 -1.21 7.03
CA TYR A 53 -3.11 -2.15 6.63
C TYR A 53 -2.27 -2.66 7.81
N TYR A 54 -2.04 -1.84 8.84
CA TYR A 54 -1.35 -2.28 10.06
C TYR A 54 -2.20 -3.25 10.89
N GLU A 55 -3.52 -3.09 10.87
CA GLU A 55 -4.45 -3.92 11.64
C GLU A 55 -4.70 -5.28 10.96
N ILE A 56 -5.05 -5.27 9.68
CA ILE A 56 -5.51 -6.49 8.97
C ILE A 56 -4.43 -7.13 8.10
N GLY A 57 -3.25 -6.50 7.99
CA GLY A 57 -2.06 -7.04 7.34
C GLY A 57 -1.77 -6.44 5.96
N TRP A 58 -0.47 -6.40 5.65
CA TRP A 58 0.08 -5.77 4.44
C TRP A 58 -0.34 -6.43 3.12
N GLU A 59 -0.63 -7.72 3.17
CA GLU A 59 -1.04 -8.55 2.03
C GLU A 59 -2.56 -8.61 1.83
N HIS A 60 -3.33 -7.92 2.68
CA HIS A 60 -4.78 -7.94 2.59
C HIS A 60 -5.26 -7.24 1.31
N GLN A 61 -5.90 -8.00 0.42
CA GLN A 61 -6.22 -7.52 -0.93
C GLN A 61 -7.46 -6.60 -0.98
N ASN A 62 -8.36 -6.69 -0.01
CA ASN A 62 -9.64 -6.00 -0.01
C ASN A 62 -9.69 -4.75 0.89
N VAL A 63 -8.54 -4.16 1.23
CA VAL A 63 -8.46 -3.02 2.19
C VAL A 63 -9.36 -1.84 1.81
N PHE A 64 -9.53 -1.53 0.52
CA PHE A 64 -10.41 -0.43 0.12
C PHE A 64 -11.90 -0.74 0.30
N GLN A 65 -12.29 -2.01 0.23
CA GLN A 65 -13.64 -2.46 0.50
C GLN A 65 -13.90 -2.43 2.01
N GLU A 66 -12.98 -2.99 2.80
CA GLU A 66 -13.04 -2.99 4.27
C GLU A 66 -13.10 -1.55 4.84
N TYR A 67 -12.44 -0.60 4.18
CA TYR A 67 -12.49 0.82 4.59
C TYR A 67 -13.91 1.42 4.60
N PHE A 68 -14.86 0.84 3.85
CA PHE A 68 -16.26 1.30 3.78
C PHE A 68 -17.25 0.41 4.57
N GLN A 69 -16.78 -0.64 5.23
CA GLN A 69 -17.60 -1.49 6.11
C GLN A 69 -17.60 -0.93 7.53
#